data_AF-S3LCL5-F1
#
_entry.id   AF-S3LCL5-F1
#
_cell.length_a   1.000
_cell.length_b   1.000
_cell.length_c   1.000
_cell.angle_alpha   90.00
_cell.angle_beta   90.00
_cell.angle_gamma   90.00
#
_symmetry.space_group_name_H-M   'P 1'
#
loop_
_entity.id
_entity.type
_entity.pdbx_description
1 polymer ?
#
loop_
_entity_poly.entity_id
_entity_poly.type
_entity_poly.pdbx_seq_one_letter_code
_entity_poly.pdbx_strand_id
1 'polypeptide(L)'
;MFVKKALSERDIISKYILPAIEQSGWNMQTQMKEEVSFTDGRIFVKGRKTKRGIRKRADIILYYKRIAINRTVEAIARGENRLLLVMATGTGKTYTAFQIIYRLWKSKIKKRILYLADRNNLITQTKKGDFKHFKDKCHIIKQKKIDTSYEIYLALYQGLTNYDDEADAYKNFSPNFFDLIIVDECHRGSVDADKAWHKILQYFSSATQIGMTATPKETKNLSNIEYFGEPIYTYSLKQGIDDGFLAPYKVLRVGMNVDSCGGFHTPALCAVIKGMKADCNHLMRTTPPMLCVRGVDLEGYRPERSKTDVNGEIIEDRLYNRKGFDRSIVIDERTDVVAKKIMEYLNNSEPMAKTIVFCVDIEHAERMRQALLRYAVPEITGKSDTYIVRITGDDPVAKGYLEDFINPEAPFPVIATTSKLMSTGTDAPALTRKERVENVRKRNYWAKYGENARRVLNALLDKYAETGIENIEEMQVLTIEPLKNLGTPAEIVKIFGGKEKHLAALKELENEIYAA
;
A
#
# COMPACT_ATOMS: atom_id res chain seq x y z
N MET A 1 1.99 14.65 -47.64
CA MET A 1 1.72 13.85 -46.41
C MET A 1 1.56 12.41 -46.86
N PHE A 2 2.51 11.52 -46.53
CA PHE A 2 2.45 10.13 -46.99
C PHE A 2 1.28 9.40 -46.30
N VAL A 3 0.53 8.60 -47.06
CA VAL A 3 -0.55 7.78 -46.51
C VAL A 3 0.08 6.63 -45.73
N LYS A 4 -0.16 6.55 -44.41
CA LYS A 4 0.43 5.52 -43.52
C LYS A 4 0.25 4.08 -44.04
N LYS A 5 -0.85 3.80 -44.75
CA LYS A 5 -1.14 2.48 -45.35
C LYS A 5 -0.20 2.08 -46.50
N ALA A 6 0.54 3.03 -47.07
CA ALA A 6 1.48 2.77 -48.17
C ALA A 6 2.94 2.60 -47.69
N LEU A 7 3.19 2.67 -46.38
CA LEU A 7 4.51 2.58 -45.79
C LEU A 7 4.81 1.15 -45.35
N SER A 8 6.07 0.73 -45.49
CA SER A 8 6.52 -0.54 -44.93
C SER A 8 6.48 -0.50 -43.40
N GLU A 9 6.45 -1.66 -42.75
CA GLU A 9 6.54 -1.77 -41.29
C GLU A 9 7.77 -1.05 -40.73
N ARG A 10 8.92 -1.17 -41.42
CA ARG A 10 10.16 -0.48 -41.07
C ARG A 10 10.08 1.04 -41.26
N ASP A 11 9.35 1.51 -42.27
CA ASP A 11 9.06 2.93 -42.45
C ASP A 11 8.16 3.47 -41.35
N ILE A 12 7.15 2.69 -40.92
CA ILE A 12 6.25 3.08 -39.83
C ILE A 12 7.05 3.20 -38.52
N ILE A 13 7.90 2.20 -38.22
CA ILE A 13 8.75 2.19 -37.03
C ILE A 13 9.68 3.40 -37.01
N SER A 14 10.47 3.60 -38.06
CA SER A 14 11.49 4.65 -38.12
C SER A 14 10.92 6.08 -38.20
N LYS A 15 9.82 6.28 -38.94
CA LYS A 15 9.28 7.63 -39.19
C LYS A 15 8.25 8.09 -38.15
N TYR A 16 7.64 7.15 -37.41
CA TYR A 16 6.56 7.50 -36.48
C TYR A 16 6.77 6.93 -35.07
N ILE A 17 7.23 5.70 -34.93
CA ILE A 17 7.29 5.05 -33.61
C ILE A 17 8.55 5.45 -32.84
N LEU A 18 9.75 5.37 -33.45
CA LEU A 18 11.00 5.75 -32.78
C LEU A 18 11.03 7.22 -32.35
N PRO A 19 10.61 8.20 -33.18
CA PRO A 19 10.58 9.60 -32.76
C PRO A 19 9.59 9.86 -31.63
N ALA A 20 8.44 9.16 -31.60
CA ALA A 20 7.47 9.29 -30.51
C ALA A 20 8.00 8.72 -29.19
N ILE A 21 8.74 7.61 -29.26
CA ILE A 21 9.41 7.00 -28.10
C ILE A 21 10.50 7.94 -27.54
N GLU A 22 11.33 8.51 -28.42
CA GLU A 22 12.38 9.46 -28.03
C GLU A 22 11.80 10.75 -27.44
N GLN A 23 10.75 11.32 -28.06
CA GLN A 23 10.04 12.49 -27.51
C GLN A 23 9.39 12.21 -26.15
N SER A 24 9.01 10.96 -25.90
CA SER A 24 8.48 10.52 -24.59
C SER A 24 9.59 10.30 -23.54
N GLY A 25 10.85 10.65 -23.85
CA GLY A 25 11.97 10.66 -22.89
C GLY A 25 12.71 9.33 -22.77
N TRP A 26 12.45 8.35 -23.64
CA TRP A 26 13.15 7.06 -23.60
C TRP A 26 14.52 7.13 -24.27
N ASN A 27 15.55 6.61 -23.59
CA ASN A 27 16.88 6.55 -24.17
C ASN A 27 17.01 5.38 -25.16
N MET A 28 17.09 5.69 -26.45
CA MET A 28 17.07 4.70 -27.53
C MET A 28 18.21 3.68 -27.48
N GLN A 29 19.39 4.08 -26.99
CA GLN A 29 20.57 3.21 -26.95
C GLN A 29 20.56 2.25 -25.75
N THR A 30 19.98 2.68 -24.63
CA THR A 30 20.08 1.92 -23.36
C THR A 30 18.77 1.27 -22.95
N GLN A 31 17.63 1.77 -23.39
CA GLN A 31 16.29 1.37 -22.95
C GLN A 31 15.40 0.84 -24.08
N MET A 32 15.92 0.60 -25.29
CA MET A 32 15.15 -0.04 -26.37
C MET A 32 15.93 -1.18 -27.03
N LYS A 33 15.23 -2.22 -27.48
CA LYS A 33 15.71 -3.11 -28.54
C LYS A 33 14.65 -3.31 -29.60
N GLU A 34 15.10 -3.38 -30.85
CA GLU A 34 14.27 -3.73 -32.01
C GLU A 34 14.32 -5.25 -32.28
N GLU A 35 13.27 -5.76 -32.93
CA GLU A 35 13.16 -7.13 -33.46
C GLU A 35 13.42 -8.26 -32.43
N VAL A 36 12.87 -8.14 -31.23
CA VAL A 36 13.13 -9.10 -30.15
C VAL A 36 12.17 -10.29 -30.20
N SER A 37 12.73 -11.50 -30.25
CA SER A 37 11.98 -12.74 -30.01
C SER A 37 11.90 -13.01 -28.51
N PHE A 38 10.69 -13.08 -27.95
CA PHE A 38 10.50 -13.21 -26.49
C PHE A 38 9.86 -14.52 -26.05
N THR A 39 9.59 -15.44 -26.98
CA THR A 39 9.22 -16.82 -26.66
C THR A 39 9.99 -17.80 -27.54
N ASP A 40 10.34 -18.97 -27.00
CA ASP A 40 11.10 -19.99 -27.72
C ASP A 40 10.26 -20.85 -28.68
N GLY A 41 8.95 -20.59 -28.76
CA GLY A 41 7.98 -21.41 -29.47
C GLY A 41 7.68 -22.72 -28.74
N ARG A 42 6.40 -23.14 -28.70
CA ARG A 42 5.99 -24.40 -28.05
C ARG A 42 6.58 -25.60 -28.79
N ILE A 43 7.09 -26.60 -28.07
CA ILE A 43 7.58 -27.84 -28.68
C ILE A 43 6.42 -28.83 -28.77
N PHE A 44 6.08 -29.24 -29.98
CA PHE A 44 5.09 -30.27 -30.26
C PHE A 44 5.80 -31.60 -30.52
N VAL A 45 5.50 -32.61 -29.70
CA VAL A 45 5.98 -33.98 -29.89
C VAL A 45 4.82 -34.84 -30.34
N LYS A 46 4.94 -35.49 -31.50
CA LYS A 46 3.93 -36.43 -32.03
C LYS A 46 4.64 -37.72 -32.48
N GLY A 47 4.57 -38.75 -31.65
CA GLY A 47 5.34 -39.99 -31.85
C GLY A 47 6.85 -39.73 -31.81
N ARG A 48 7.59 -40.21 -32.83
CA ARG A 48 9.05 -39.99 -32.96
C ARG A 48 9.44 -38.62 -33.56
N LYS A 49 8.47 -37.75 -33.90
CA LYS A 49 8.75 -36.44 -34.53
C LYS A 49 8.52 -35.30 -33.54
N THR A 50 9.45 -34.35 -33.52
CA THR A 50 9.41 -33.15 -32.69
C THR A 50 9.46 -31.90 -33.58
N LYS A 51 8.52 -30.96 -33.38
CA LYS A 51 8.46 -29.68 -34.11
C LYS A 51 8.36 -28.52 -33.13
N ARG A 52 9.16 -27.48 -33.32
CA ARG A 52 9.06 -26.23 -32.56
C ARG A 52 8.08 -25.28 -33.24
N GLY A 53 7.17 -24.71 -32.47
CA GLY A 53 6.16 -23.75 -32.90
C GLY A 53 6.73 -22.36 -33.14
N ILE A 54 5.88 -21.46 -33.61
CA ILE A 54 6.26 -20.09 -33.96
C ILE A 54 6.69 -19.33 -32.71
N ARG A 55 7.84 -18.66 -32.79
CA ARG A 55 8.32 -17.72 -31.77
C ARG A 55 7.53 -16.43 -31.89
N LYS A 56 6.98 -15.94 -30.79
CA LYS A 56 6.42 -14.59 -30.74
C LYS A 56 7.56 -13.56 -30.79
N ARG A 57 7.41 -12.56 -31.65
CA ARG A 57 8.32 -11.43 -31.86
C ARG A 57 7.60 -10.12 -31.54
N ALA A 58 8.36 -9.14 -31.06
CA ALA A 58 7.94 -7.77 -30.90
C ALA A 58 8.90 -6.88 -31.69
N ASP A 59 8.36 -5.92 -32.41
CA ASP A 59 9.17 -5.04 -33.28
C ASP A 59 9.98 -4.05 -32.45
N ILE A 60 9.44 -3.63 -31.30
CA ILE A 60 10.12 -2.78 -30.32
C ILE A 60 9.81 -3.28 -28.91
N ILE A 61 10.85 -3.41 -28.08
CA ILE A 61 10.73 -3.64 -26.64
C ILE A 61 11.43 -2.50 -25.89
N LEU A 62 10.67 -1.84 -25.02
CA LEU A 62 11.17 -0.82 -24.11
C LEU A 62 11.55 -1.45 -22.76
N TYR A 63 12.78 -1.18 -22.32
CA TYR A 63 13.38 -1.68 -21.09
C TYR A 63 13.41 -0.59 -20.02
N TYR A 64 12.26 -0.44 -19.37
CA TYR A 64 12.01 0.54 -18.31
C TYR A 64 13.00 0.45 -17.12
N LYS A 65 13.43 -0.77 -16.74
CA LYS A 65 14.07 -1.04 -15.45
C LYS A 65 15.59 -0.84 -15.38
N ARG A 66 16.25 -0.34 -16.43
CA ARG A 66 17.73 -0.31 -16.47
C ARG A 66 18.36 0.80 -15.63
N ILE A 67 17.68 1.92 -15.42
CA ILE A 67 18.29 3.09 -14.75
C ILE A 67 18.67 2.75 -13.32
N ALA A 68 17.75 2.20 -12.52
CA ALA A 68 18.01 1.77 -11.15
C ALA A 68 19.19 0.79 -11.09
N ILE A 69 19.21 -0.21 -11.98
CA ILE A 69 20.26 -1.23 -12.04
C ILE A 69 21.61 -0.61 -12.40
N ASN A 70 21.67 0.22 -13.44
CA ASN A 70 22.90 0.82 -13.93
C ASN A 70 23.48 1.79 -12.90
N ARG A 71 22.66 2.70 -12.35
CA ARG A 71 23.09 3.63 -11.30
C ARG A 71 23.63 2.90 -10.07
N THR A 72 22.98 1.80 -9.68
CA THR A 72 23.47 0.96 -8.58
C THR A 72 24.83 0.34 -8.90
N VAL A 73 25.00 -0.25 -10.08
CA VAL A 73 26.27 -0.87 -10.46
C VAL A 73 27.39 0.18 -10.59
N GLU A 74 27.08 1.36 -11.13
CA GLU A 74 28.00 2.51 -11.23
C GLU A 74 28.42 3.02 -9.85
N ALA A 75 27.47 3.20 -8.93
CA ALA A 75 27.76 3.62 -7.55
C ALA A 75 28.68 2.62 -6.83
N ILE A 76 28.40 1.32 -6.96
CA ILE A 76 29.26 0.26 -6.41
C ILE A 76 30.66 0.30 -7.03
N ALA A 77 30.76 0.53 -8.34
CA ALA A 77 32.06 0.67 -9.01
C ALA A 77 32.85 1.90 -8.54
N ARG A 78 32.18 2.96 -8.06
CA ARG A 78 32.80 4.13 -7.41
C ARG A 78 33.20 3.88 -5.95
N GLY A 79 32.95 2.69 -5.41
CA GLY A 79 33.25 2.34 -4.02
C GLY A 79 32.18 2.77 -3.02
N GLU A 80 30.99 3.17 -3.47
CA GLU A 80 29.87 3.47 -2.58
C GLU A 80 29.31 2.17 -1.99
N ASN A 81 29.32 2.07 -0.65
CA ASN A 81 28.95 0.85 0.06
C ASN A 81 27.57 0.90 0.72
N ARG A 82 26.86 2.02 0.65
CA ARG A 82 25.51 2.18 1.20
C ARG A 82 24.65 2.90 0.19
N LEU A 83 23.59 2.23 -0.27
CA LEU A 83 22.77 2.70 -1.37
C LEU A 83 21.29 2.53 -1.04
N LEU A 84 20.47 3.48 -1.46
CA LEU A 84 19.02 3.44 -1.28
C LEU A 84 18.31 3.53 -2.64
N LEU A 85 17.39 2.61 -2.88
CA LEU A 85 16.48 2.60 -4.02
C LEU A 85 15.05 2.76 -3.54
N VAL A 86 14.39 3.83 -3.98
CA VAL A 86 12.97 4.07 -3.72
C VAL A 86 12.18 3.68 -4.96
N MET A 87 11.29 2.70 -4.85
CA MET A 87 10.51 2.17 -5.95
C MET A 87 9.13 1.77 -5.48
N ALA A 88 8.10 2.39 -6.06
CA ALA A 88 6.71 2.06 -5.78
C ALA A 88 6.47 0.55 -5.91
N THR A 89 5.58 0.04 -5.07
CA THR A 89 5.12 -1.35 -5.14
C THR A 89 4.49 -1.64 -6.51
N GLY A 90 4.62 -2.89 -6.97
CA GLY A 90 4.23 -3.28 -8.33
C GLY A 90 5.22 -2.93 -9.45
N THR A 91 6.23 -2.08 -9.19
CA THR A 91 7.18 -1.65 -10.23
C THR A 91 8.36 -2.60 -10.46
N GLY A 92 8.41 -3.70 -9.68
CA GLY A 92 9.39 -4.77 -9.85
C GLY A 92 10.71 -4.57 -9.11
N LYS A 93 10.65 -4.22 -7.82
CA LYS A 93 11.79 -4.19 -6.89
C LYS A 93 12.57 -5.51 -6.87
N THR A 94 11.87 -6.63 -6.65
CA THR A 94 12.49 -7.97 -6.59
C THR A 94 13.27 -8.32 -7.88
N TYR A 95 12.69 -8.00 -9.04
CA TYR A 95 13.36 -8.19 -10.33
C TYR A 95 14.60 -7.29 -10.48
N THR A 96 14.51 -6.05 -10.00
CA THR A 96 15.62 -5.09 -10.00
C THR A 96 16.76 -5.59 -9.10
N ALA A 97 16.44 -6.05 -7.89
CA ALA A 97 17.39 -6.69 -6.98
C ALA A 97 18.06 -7.90 -7.63
N PHE A 98 17.28 -8.79 -8.26
CA PHE A 98 17.81 -9.94 -8.99
C PHE A 98 18.83 -9.51 -10.06
N GLN A 99 18.50 -8.50 -10.88
CA GLN A 99 19.39 -8.04 -11.94
C GLN A 99 20.69 -7.44 -11.39
N ILE A 100 20.62 -6.67 -10.30
CA ILE A 100 21.81 -6.13 -9.62
C ILE A 100 22.69 -7.28 -9.12
N ILE A 101 22.11 -8.20 -8.35
CA ILE A 101 22.82 -9.38 -7.81
C ILE A 101 23.43 -10.18 -8.96
N TYR A 102 22.65 -10.50 -9.99
CA TYR A 102 23.09 -11.33 -11.10
C TYR A 102 24.27 -10.71 -11.84
N ARG A 103 24.24 -9.39 -12.10
CA ARG A 103 25.35 -8.70 -12.77
C ARG A 103 26.64 -8.73 -11.95
N LEU A 104 26.56 -8.39 -10.66
CA LEU A 104 27.72 -8.35 -9.75
C LEU A 104 28.28 -9.74 -9.45
N TRP A 105 27.39 -10.74 -9.36
CA TRP A 105 27.76 -12.14 -9.18
C TRP A 105 28.41 -12.71 -10.44
N LYS A 106 27.79 -12.48 -11.60
CA LYS A 106 28.31 -12.98 -12.88
C LYS A 106 29.67 -12.39 -13.25
N SER A 107 29.91 -11.12 -12.89
CA SER A 107 31.21 -10.46 -13.05
C SER A 107 32.25 -10.86 -11.98
N LYS A 108 31.86 -11.67 -11.00
CA LYS A 108 32.69 -12.09 -9.86
C LYS A 108 33.15 -10.95 -8.94
N ILE A 109 32.51 -9.77 -9.03
CA ILE A 109 32.79 -8.64 -8.14
C ILE A 109 32.25 -8.92 -6.73
N LYS A 110 31.07 -9.57 -6.64
CA LYS A 110 30.44 -9.97 -5.39
C LYS A 110 30.15 -11.46 -5.42
N LYS A 111 30.64 -12.23 -4.45
CA LYS A 111 30.52 -13.68 -4.43
C LYS A 111 29.51 -14.16 -3.40
N ARG A 112 29.57 -13.64 -2.17
CA ARG A 112 28.69 -14.01 -1.06
C ARG A 112 27.66 -12.92 -0.84
N ILE A 113 26.41 -13.24 -1.19
CA ILE A 113 25.33 -12.25 -1.28
C ILE A 113 24.18 -12.67 -0.37
N LEU A 114 23.69 -11.74 0.46
CA LEU A 114 22.53 -11.92 1.30
C LEU A 114 21.36 -11.08 0.79
N TYR A 115 20.22 -11.70 0.56
CA TYR A 115 18.94 -11.03 0.30
C TYR A 115 18.03 -11.21 1.51
N LEU A 116 17.69 -10.11 2.15
CA LEU A 116 16.81 -10.05 3.30
C LEU A 116 15.41 -9.60 2.89
N ALA A 117 14.41 -10.31 3.39
CA ALA A 117 13.01 -9.98 3.19
C ALA A 117 12.23 -10.04 4.51
N ASP A 118 11.09 -9.34 4.56
CA ASP A 118 10.23 -9.32 5.74
C ASP A 118 9.43 -10.63 5.93
N ARG A 119 8.92 -11.23 4.84
CA ARG A 119 7.97 -12.38 4.92
C ARG A 119 8.33 -13.58 4.07
N ASN A 120 7.96 -14.78 4.56
CA ASN A 120 8.26 -16.09 3.95
C ASN A 120 7.80 -16.22 2.48
N ASN A 121 6.65 -15.63 2.14
CA ASN A 121 6.06 -15.72 0.81
C ASN A 121 6.97 -15.06 -0.24
N LEU A 122 7.60 -13.93 0.12
CA LEU A 122 8.55 -13.22 -0.74
C LEU A 122 9.76 -14.11 -1.06
N ILE A 123 10.32 -14.84 -0.08
CA ILE A 123 11.51 -15.67 -0.30
C ILE A 123 11.22 -16.87 -1.20
N THR A 124 10.14 -17.60 -0.93
CA THR A 124 9.83 -18.82 -1.67
C THR A 124 9.46 -18.51 -3.12
N GLN A 125 8.72 -17.43 -3.34
CA GLN A 125 8.39 -16.93 -4.67
C GLN A 125 9.63 -16.43 -5.40
N THR A 126 10.48 -15.66 -4.72
CA THR A 126 11.75 -15.13 -5.28
C THR A 126 12.65 -16.26 -5.76
N LYS A 127 12.84 -17.33 -4.96
CA LYS A 127 13.64 -18.50 -5.36
C LYS A 127 13.06 -19.24 -6.56
N LYS A 128 11.74 -19.46 -6.60
CA LYS A 128 11.08 -20.15 -7.71
C LYS A 128 11.01 -19.30 -9.00
N GLY A 129 10.96 -17.97 -8.84
CA GLY A 129 10.91 -16.99 -9.91
C GLY A 129 12.28 -16.55 -10.37
N ASP A 130 12.63 -15.30 -10.12
CA ASP A 130 13.82 -14.65 -10.66
C ASP A 130 15.13 -15.34 -10.25
N PHE A 131 15.23 -15.80 -8.99
CA PHE A 131 16.48 -16.37 -8.45
C PHE A 131 16.74 -17.82 -8.87
N LYS A 132 15.82 -18.46 -9.63
CA LYS A 132 16.03 -19.82 -10.17
C LYS A 132 17.32 -19.93 -11.01
N HIS A 133 17.77 -18.81 -11.59
CA HIS A 133 18.96 -18.74 -12.43
C HIS A 133 20.27 -18.99 -11.66
N PHE A 134 20.26 -18.85 -10.33
CA PHE A 134 21.41 -19.18 -9.48
C PHE A 134 21.51 -20.69 -9.18
N LYS A 135 20.50 -21.50 -9.54
CA LYS A 135 20.51 -22.97 -9.43
C LYS A 135 20.93 -23.44 -8.02
N ASP A 136 21.93 -24.32 -7.94
CA ASP A 136 22.53 -24.92 -6.75
C ASP A 136 23.35 -23.93 -5.92
N LYS A 137 23.60 -22.71 -6.43
CA LYS A 137 24.32 -21.66 -5.69
C LYS A 137 23.46 -20.87 -4.73
N CYS A 138 22.13 -21.03 -4.78
CA CYS A 138 21.18 -20.28 -3.98
C CYS A 138 20.53 -21.11 -2.85
N HIS A 139 20.69 -20.64 -1.62
CA HIS A 139 20.16 -21.25 -0.42
C HIS A 139 19.14 -20.35 0.28
N ILE A 140 18.08 -20.96 0.83
CA ILE A 140 17.16 -20.26 1.75
C ILE A 140 17.56 -20.68 3.15
N ILE A 141 17.96 -19.72 3.99
CA ILE A 141 18.26 -19.97 5.39
C ILE A 141 16.95 -20.32 6.09
N LYS A 142 16.84 -21.56 6.59
CA LYS A 142 15.69 -22.06 7.34
C LYS A 142 16.17 -22.59 8.69
N GLN A 143 15.33 -22.44 9.71
CA GLN A 143 15.57 -23.00 11.06
C GLN A 143 16.94 -22.62 11.66
N LYS A 144 17.50 -21.47 11.27
CA LYS A 144 18.80 -20.96 11.75
C LYS A 144 19.99 -21.90 11.49
N LYS A 145 19.81 -22.93 10.65
CA LYS A 145 20.90 -23.81 10.21
C LYS A 145 21.64 -23.15 9.06
N ILE A 146 22.93 -22.92 9.26
CA ILE A 146 23.76 -22.18 8.32
C ILE A 146 24.69 -23.13 7.57
N ASP A 147 24.66 -23.02 6.25
CA ASP A 147 25.56 -23.72 5.33
C ASP A 147 26.35 -22.68 4.54
N THR A 148 27.66 -22.61 4.79
CA THR A 148 28.56 -21.60 4.21
C THR A 148 29.06 -21.96 2.81
N SER A 149 28.61 -23.09 2.23
CA SER A 149 29.04 -23.55 0.91
C SER A 149 28.35 -22.83 -0.26
N TYR A 150 27.27 -22.10 0.00
CA TYR A 150 26.49 -21.39 -1.01
C TYR A 150 27.06 -19.99 -1.31
N GLU A 151 26.57 -19.38 -2.38
CA GLU A 151 27.01 -18.04 -2.80
C GLU A 151 25.89 -17.01 -2.62
N ILE A 152 24.63 -17.42 -2.83
CA ILE A 152 23.46 -16.55 -2.69
C ILE A 152 22.57 -17.06 -1.55
N TYR A 153 22.29 -16.20 -0.59
CA TYR A 153 21.53 -16.49 0.61
C TYR A 153 20.24 -15.68 0.62
N LEU A 154 19.11 -16.35 0.81
CA LEU A 154 17.81 -15.71 1.04
C LEU A 154 17.39 -15.95 2.48
N ALA A 155 17.05 -14.91 3.23
CA ALA A 155 16.68 -15.04 4.63
C ALA A 155 15.61 -14.04 5.06
N LEU A 156 14.83 -14.41 6.07
CA LEU A 156 13.92 -13.49 6.75
C LEU A 156 14.66 -12.77 7.87
N TYR A 157 14.28 -11.52 8.16
CA TYR A 157 14.78 -10.80 9.34
C TYR A 157 14.59 -11.64 10.61
N GLN A 158 13.36 -12.08 10.87
CA GLN A 158 12.99 -12.93 11.99
C GLN A 158 13.64 -14.32 11.96
N GLY A 159 14.09 -14.75 10.77
CA GLY A 159 14.81 -16.02 10.60
C GLY A 159 16.27 -15.93 11.05
N LEU A 160 16.81 -14.72 11.18
CA LEU A 160 18.20 -14.47 11.55
C LEU A 160 18.36 -13.88 12.96
N THR A 161 17.34 -13.20 13.48
CA THR A 161 17.38 -12.57 14.81
C THR A 161 16.61 -13.38 15.86
N ASN A 162 17.03 -13.26 17.11
CA ASN A 162 16.41 -13.82 18.31
C ASN A 162 16.05 -12.74 19.32
N TYR A 163 15.26 -13.11 20.34
CA TYR A 163 15.02 -12.24 21.50
C TYR A 163 16.29 -12.10 22.36
N ASP A 164 17.11 -13.14 22.40
CA ASP A 164 18.43 -13.12 22.99
C ASP A 164 19.48 -12.84 21.89
N ASP A 165 20.11 -11.67 21.99
CA ASP A 165 21.11 -11.21 21.03
C ASP A 165 22.30 -12.18 20.92
N GLU A 166 22.67 -12.90 21.98
CA GLU A 166 23.79 -13.87 21.92
C GLU A 166 23.47 -15.11 21.08
N ALA A 167 22.18 -15.42 20.93
CA ALA A 167 21.73 -16.56 20.13
C ALA A 167 21.48 -16.22 18.65
N ASP A 168 21.69 -14.96 18.23
CA ASP A 168 21.39 -14.50 16.87
C ASP A 168 22.09 -15.35 15.79
N ALA A 169 21.29 -15.93 14.89
CA ALA A 169 21.81 -16.88 13.90
C ALA A 169 22.79 -16.24 12.92
N TYR A 170 22.63 -14.94 12.61
CA TYR A 170 23.57 -14.26 11.72
C TYR A 170 25.00 -14.19 12.27
N LYS A 171 25.19 -14.26 13.59
CA LYS A 171 26.52 -14.24 14.24
C LYS A 171 27.33 -15.52 14.01
N ASN A 172 26.70 -16.57 13.49
CA ASN A 172 27.41 -17.78 13.04
C ASN A 172 28.14 -17.57 11.71
N PHE A 173 27.84 -16.51 10.96
CA PHE A 173 28.69 -16.05 9.87
C PHE A 173 29.74 -15.09 10.41
N SER A 174 30.93 -15.06 9.82
CA SER A 174 31.91 -14.04 10.17
C SER A 174 31.42 -12.64 9.74
N PRO A 175 31.81 -11.55 10.43
CA PRO A 175 31.41 -10.17 10.07
C PRO A 175 31.75 -9.76 8.63
N ASN A 176 32.78 -10.39 8.05
CA ASN A 176 33.25 -10.15 6.67
C ASN A 176 32.82 -11.25 5.70
N PHE A 177 31.81 -12.04 6.06
CA PHE A 177 31.38 -13.17 5.23
C PHE A 177 30.70 -12.70 3.94
N PHE A 178 29.82 -11.70 4.01
CA PHE A 178 29.07 -11.22 2.86
C PHE A 178 29.77 -10.05 2.14
N ASP A 179 29.78 -10.09 0.82
CA ASP A 179 30.28 -9.00 -0.02
C ASP A 179 29.18 -7.98 -0.37
N LEU A 180 27.93 -8.44 -0.39
CA LEU A 180 26.74 -7.66 -0.74
C LEU A 180 25.54 -8.10 0.10
N ILE A 181 24.77 -7.13 0.61
CA ILE A 181 23.50 -7.34 1.28
C ILE A 181 22.43 -6.48 0.61
N ILE A 182 21.30 -7.08 0.26
CA ILE A 182 20.10 -6.39 -0.21
C ILE A 182 19.01 -6.55 0.83
N VAL A 183 18.36 -5.43 1.19
CA VAL A 183 17.28 -5.35 2.16
C VAL A 183 16.01 -4.91 1.45
N ASP A 184 15.07 -5.83 1.26
CA ASP A 184 13.79 -5.56 0.63
C ASP A 184 12.76 -5.08 1.65
N GLU A 185 11.96 -4.08 1.28
CA GLU A 185 11.01 -3.38 2.15
C GLU A 185 11.69 -2.81 3.43
N CYS A 186 12.79 -2.07 3.26
CA CYS A 186 13.61 -1.53 4.37
C CYS A 186 12.94 -0.43 5.24
N HIS A 187 11.60 -0.34 5.27
CA HIS A 187 10.81 0.73 5.91
C HIS A 187 9.77 0.24 6.92
N ARG A 188 9.74 -1.06 7.20
CA ARG A 188 8.54 -1.74 7.71
C ARG A 188 8.71 -2.47 9.05
N GLY A 189 9.73 -2.16 9.85
CA GLY A 189 9.78 -2.66 11.20
C GLY A 189 8.77 -1.98 12.14
N SER A 190 8.26 -2.72 13.11
CA SER A 190 8.03 -2.15 14.43
C SER A 190 9.36 -1.61 14.97
N VAL A 191 9.35 -0.78 16.02
CA VAL A 191 10.59 -0.32 16.70
C VAL A 191 11.59 -1.46 16.96
N ASP A 192 11.11 -2.69 17.14
CA ASP A 192 11.95 -3.88 17.36
C ASP A 192 12.38 -4.61 16.08
N ALA A 193 11.57 -4.62 15.02
CA ALA A 193 11.98 -5.17 13.72
C ALA A 193 12.89 -4.23 12.93
N ASP A 194 12.78 -2.91 13.16
CA ASP A 194 13.73 -1.93 12.63
C ASP A 194 15.10 -2.06 13.30
N LYS A 195 15.15 -2.44 14.59
CA LYS A 195 16.40 -2.84 15.25
C LYS A 195 16.99 -4.11 14.63
N ALA A 196 16.16 -5.08 14.21
CA ALA A 196 16.63 -6.39 13.76
C ALA A 196 17.46 -6.34 12.47
N TRP A 197 16.95 -5.73 11.40
CA TRP A 197 17.72 -5.62 10.15
C TRP A 197 18.91 -4.65 10.31
N HIS A 198 18.76 -3.59 11.11
CA HIS A 198 19.82 -2.63 11.36
C HIS A 198 21.01 -3.28 12.10
N LYS A 199 20.75 -4.13 13.11
CA LYS A 199 21.79 -4.93 13.79
C LYS A 199 22.53 -5.85 12.81
N ILE A 200 21.80 -6.53 11.92
CA ILE A 200 22.40 -7.40 10.88
C ILE A 200 23.33 -6.58 9.99
N LEU A 201 22.88 -5.41 9.51
CA LEU A 201 23.69 -4.57 8.63
C LEU A 201 24.89 -3.93 9.34
N GLN A 202 24.76 -3.56 10.62
CA GLN A 202 25.89 -3.09 11.42
C GLN A 202 26.94 -4.20 11.62
N TYR A 203 26.49 -5.43 11.88
CA TYR A 203 27.38 -6.58 12.01
C TYR A 203 28.17 -6.86 10.72
N PHE A 204 27.49 -6.84 9.57
CA PHE A 204 28.11 -7.00 8.24
C PHE A 204 28.49 -5.65 7.60
N SER A 205 29.11 -4.76 8.36
CA SER A 205 29.43 -3.38 7.93
C SER A 205 30.42 -3.29 6.77
N SER A 206 31.22 -4.33 6.54
CA SER A 206 32.17 -4.40 5.42
C SER A 206 31.52 -4.75 4.07
N ALA A 207 30.30 -5.30 4.10
CA ALA A 207 29.54 -5.58 2.89
C ALA A 207 29.06 -4.29 2.23
N THR A 208 28.90 -4.30 0.91
CA THR A 208 28.08 -3.29 0.23
C THR A 208 26.61 -3.56 0.58
N GLN A 209 25.83 -2.53 0.89
CA GLN A 209 24.48 -2.66 1.41
C GLN A 209 23.50 -1.82 0.57
N ILE A 210 22.43 -2.45 0.11
CA ILE A 210 21.40 -1.83 -0.72
C ILE A 210 20.06 -1.95 -0.02
N GLY A 211 19.48 -0.81 0.39
CA GLY A 211 18.10 -0.73 0.85
C GLY A 211 17.15 -0.53 -0.33
N MET A 212 16.05 -1.29 -0.36
CA MET A 212 14.97 -1.11 -1.33
C MET A 212 13.65 -0.88 -0.59
N THR A 213 12.93 0.19 -0.93
CA THR A 213 11.65 0.52 -0.29
C THR A 213 10.69 1.19 -1.26
N ALA A 214 9.38 1.06 -1.01
CA ALA A 214 8.37 1.86 -1.70
C ALA A 214 8.09 3.21 -1.04
N THR A 215 8.33 3.29 0.27
CA THR A 215 7.99 4.43 1.11
C THR A 215 9.16 4.65 2.05
N PRO A 216 10.13 5.52 1.70
CA PRO A 216 11.18 5.86 2.64
C PRO A 216 10.52 6.48 3.88
N LYS A 217 10.71 5.83 5.04
CA LYS A 217 10.24 6.35 6.31
C LYS A 217 11.37 7.03 7.03
N GLU A 218 11.03 8.13 7.69
CA GLU A 218 11.85 8.76 8.69
C GLU A 218 11.09 8.74 10.02
N THR A 219 11.52 7.89 10.96
CA THR A 219 10.99 7.91 12.33
C THR A 219 11.87 8.79 13.23
N LYS A 220 11.44 9.08 14.46
CA LYS A 220 12.22 9.86 15.44
C LYS A 220 13.58 9.23 15.81
N ASN A 221 13.77 7.92 15.61
CA ASN A 221 14.91 7.16 16.14
C ASN A 221 15.70 6.39 15.08
N LEU A 222 15.15 6.20 13.88
CA LEU A 222 15.82 5.54 12.77
C LEU A 222 15.28 6.11 11.45
N SER A 223 16.16 6.71 10.66
CA SER A 223 15.87 7.12 9.29
C SER A 223 16.63 6.22 8.31
N ASN A 224 15.91 5.68 7.33
CA ASN A 224 16.54 4.94 6.22
C ASN A 224 17.55 5.81 5.47
N ILE A 225 17.26 7.11 5.40
CA ILE A 225 18.09 8.11 4.72
C ILE A 225 19.34 8.39 5.57
N GLU A 226 19.23 8.46 6.90
CA GLU A 226 20.42 8.59 7.77
C GLU A 226 21.37 7.39 7.61
N TYR A 227 20.83 6.18 7.47
CA TYR A 227 21.66 4.98 7.35
C TYR A 227 22.26 4.78 5.96
N PHE A 228 21.44 4.88 4.91
CA PHE A 228 21.82 4.57 3.53
C PHE A 228 22.23 5.79 2.70
N GLY A 229 21.94 7.00 3.18
CA GLY A 229 22.07 8.23 2.40
C GLY A 229 20.86 8.50 1.50
N GLU A 230 20.98 9.55 0.68
CA GLU A 230 19.97 9.92 -0.30
C GLU A 230 19.71 8.80 -1.33
N PRO A 231 18.45 8.60 -1.77
CA PRO A 231 18.15 7.63 -2.81
C PRO A 231 18.91 7.90 -4.11
N ILE A 232 19.65 6.91 -4.61
CA ILE A 232 20.34 7.01 -5.92
C ILE A 232 19.34 6.91 -7.09
N TYR A 233 18.16 6.39 -6.81
CA TYR A 233 17.05 6.29 -7.75
C TYR A 233 15.72 6.29 -7.00
N THR A 234 14.76 7.06 -7.52
CA THR A 234 13.38 7.12 -7.04
C THR A 234 12.44 6.89 -8.21
N TYR A 235 11.52 5.94 -8.05
CA TYR A 235 10.38 5.76 -8.94
C TYR A 235 9.09 5.75 -8.13
N SER A 236 8.36 6.85 -8.20
CA SER A 236 7.20 7.11 -7.35
C SER A 236 5.93 6.45 -7.88
N LEU A 237 4.91 6.34 -7.02
CA LEU A 237 3.58 5.89 -7.41
C LEU A 237 3.00 6.79 -8.50
N LYS A 238 3.14 8.11 -8.33
CA LYS A 238 2.70 9.11 -9.31
C LYS A 238 3.33 8.85 -10.67
N GLN A 239 4.66 8.73 -10.72
CA GLN A 239 5.36 8.49 -11.97
C GLN A 239 4.94 7.16 -12.61
N GLY A 240 4.72 6.12 -11.80
CA GLY A 240 4.20 4.84 -12.30
C GLY A 240 2.79 4.93 -12.90
N ILE A 241 1.94 5.80 -12.35
CA ILE A 241 0.60 6.06 -12.92
C ILE A 241 0.72 6.87 -14.21
N ASP A 242 1.52 7.95 -14.21
CA ASP A 242 1.73 8.82 -15.37
C ASP A 242 2.36 8.06 -16.55
N ASP A 243 3.29 7.14 -16.28
CA ASP A 243 3.92 6.27 -17.27
C ASP A 243 3.01 5.09 -17.71
N GLY A 244 1.83 4.93 -17.09
CA GLY A 244 0.86 3.88 -17.41
C GLY A 244 1.23 2.47 -16.93
N PHE A 245 2.21 2.34 -16.05
CA PHE A 245 2.62 1.05 -15.46
C PHE A 245 1.83 0.68 -14.20
N LEU A 246 1.26 1.67 -13.51
CA LEU A 246 0.41 1.50 -12.33
C LEU A 246 -0.99 2.05 -12.63
N ALA A 247 -2.02 1.38 -12.11
CA ALA A 247 -3.38 1.85 -12.27
C ALA A 247 -3.62 3.12 -11.43
N PRO A 248 -4.31 4.13 -11.96
CA PRO A 248 -4.82 5.22 -11.12
C PRO A 248 -5.83 4.67 -10.11
N TYR A 249 -5.92 5.33 -8.95
CA TYR A 249 -6.86 4.94 -7.90
C TYR A 249 -7.78 6.11 -7.54
N LYS A 250 -8.99 5.77 -7.08
CA LYS A 250 -9.96 6.73 -6.55
C LYS A 250 -10.15 6.45 -5.07
N VAL A 251 -9.95 7.47 -4.24
CA VAL A 251 -10.25 7.38 -2.81
C VAL A 251 -11.70 7.76 -2.59
N LEU A 252 -12.52 6.81 -2.17
CA LEU A 252 -13.88 7.05 -1.72
C LEU A 252 -13.86 7.14 -0.18
N ARG A 253 -14.15 8.33 0.35
CA ARG A 253 -14.34 8.52 1.78
C ARG A 253 -15.81 8.45 2.08
N VAL A 254 -16.18 7.51 2.95
CA VAL A 254 -17.56 7.35 3.40
C VAL A 254 -17.64 7.92 4.81
N GLY A 255 -18.25 9.10 4.93
CA GLY A 255 -18.70 9.62 6.22
C GLY A 255 -19.86 8.76 6.69
N MET A 256 -19.70 8.11 7.84
CA MET A 256 -20.74 7.28 8.43
C MET A 256 -21.30 8.00 9.64
N ASN A 257 -22.62 7.92 9.81
CA ASN A 257 -23.27 8.32 11.04
C ASN A 257 -24.26 7.22 11.40
N VAL A 258 -23.95 6.46 12.46
CA VAL A 258 -24.84 5.40 12.98
C VAL A 258 -26.22 5.95 13.33
N ASP A 259 -26.32 7.23 13.65
CA ASP A 259 -27.58 7.89 14.02
C ASP A 259 -28.48 8.24 12.82
N SER A 260 -27.92 8.25 11.59
CA SER A 260 -28.69 8.60 10.39
C SER A 260 -29.46 7.42 9.80
N CYS A 261 -29.34 6.23 10.39
CA CYS A 261 -30.04 5.02 9.96
C CYS A 261 -31.36 4.77 10.73
N GLY A 262 -31.76 5.64 11.65
CA GLY A 262 -33.00 5.49 12.42
C GLY A 262 -33.84 6.77 12.43
N GLY A 263 -34.72 6.93 11.44
CA GLY A 263 -35.77 7.94 11.48
C GLY A 263 -35.96 8.69 10.16
N PHE A 264 -37.04 8.36 9.46
CA PHE A 264 -37.64 9.28 8.49
C PHE A 264 -37.97 10.60 9.20
N HIS A 265 -37.18 11.66 8.98
CA HIS A 265 -37.65 13.05 9.01
C HIS A 265 -36.85 13.90 7.98
N THR A 266 -37.60 14.39 6.99
CA THR A 266 -37.27 15.21 5.79
C THR A 266 -36.89 16.67 6.15
N PRO A 267 -36.44 17.60 5.24
CA PRO A 267 -36.53 17.63 3.76
C PRO A 267 -35.30 18.23 2.99
N ALA A 268 -34.62 17.46 2.13
CA ALA A 268 -33.76 18.04 1.08
C ALA A 268 -33.62 17.20 -0.21
N LEU A 269 -34.16 15.98 -0.27
CA LEU A 269 -34.02 15.11 -1.43
C LEU A 269 -35.37 14.60 -1.94
N CYS A 270 -36.27 15.52 -2.27
CA CYS A 270 -37.52 15.21 -2.97
C CYS A 270 -37.74 16.18 -4.15
N ALA A 271 -36.80 16.14 -5.09
CA ALA A 271 -36.93 16.82 -6.37
C ALA A 271 -36.64 15.86 -7.54
N VAL A 272 -37.17 14.63 -7.50
CA VAL A 272 -37.46 13.85 -8.71
C VAL A 272 -38.68 12.95 -8.43
N ILE A 273 -39.69 13.07 -9.30
CA ILE A 273 -40.93 12.28 -9.47
C ILE A 273 -42.19 12.82 -8.76
N LYS A 274 -43.12 13.24 -9.63
CA LYS A 274 -44.43 13.85 -9.37
C LYS A 274 -45.45 12.86 -8.79
N GLY A 275 -46.26 13.37 -7.85
CA GLY A 275 -47.72 13.19 -7.85
C GLY A 275 -48.30 11.94 -7.20
N MET A 276 -48.63 12.01 -5.91
CA MET A 276 -49.83 11.41 -5.29
C MET A 276 -49.96 11.90 -3.84
N LYS A 277 -51.13 12.42 -3.46
CA LYS A 277 -51.49 12.82 -2.09
C LYS A 277 -51.98 11.58 -1.32
N ALA A 278 -51.40 11.30 -0.16
CA ALA A 278 -52.02 10.47 0.87
C ALA A 278 -51.62 11.02 2.26
N ASP A 279 -52.61 11.23 3.12
CA ASP A 279 -52.51 11.82 4.45
C ASP A 279 -51.77 10.89 5.44
N CYS A 280 -50.63 11.34 5.97
CA CYS A 280 -49.80 10.62 6.94
C CYS A 280 -50.02 11.08 8.40
N ASN A 281 -51.26 11.28 8.85
CA ASN A 281 -51.55 11.70 10.23
C ASN A 281 -51.86 10.56 11.21
N HIS A 282 -51.80 9.28 10.80
CA HIS A 282 -52.26 8.16 11.64
C HIS A 282 -51.16 7.21 12.17
N LEU A 283 -49.88 7.42 11.83
CA LEU A 283 -48.78 6.49 12.19
C LEU A 283 -47.90 6.92 13.38
N MET A 284 -48.24 7.98 14.11
CA MET A 284 -47.39 8.56 15.17
C MET A 284 -47.70 8.09 16.62
N ARG A 285 -48.39 6.97 16.86
CA ARG A 285 -48.89 6.66 18.24
C ARG A 285 -48.47 5.35 18.91
N THR A 286 -47.58 4.50 18.36
CA THR A 286 -47.32 3.19 18.99
C THR A 286 -45.88 2.67 19.06
N THR A 287 -44.84 3.48 18.85
CA THR A 287 -43.44 3.04 19.08
C THR A 287 -42.78 3.78 20.24
N PRO A 288 -42.19 3.07 21.23
CA PRO A 288 -41.45 3.69 22.32
C PRO A 288 -40.19 4.40 21.76
N PRO A 289 -39.69 5.46 22.43
CA PRO A 289 -38.59 6.26 21.91
C PRO A 289 -37.31 5.43 21.90
N MET A 290 -36.86 5.04 20.72
CA MET A 290 -35.53 4.48 20.51
C MET A 290 -34.52 5.61 20.80
N LEU A 291 -33.76 5.44 21.87
CA LEU A 291 -32.83 6.42 22.38
C LEU A 291 -31.81 6.78 21.30
N CYS A 292 -31.89 8.02 20.82
CA CYS A 292 -31.03 8.58 19.78
C CYS A 292 -29.63 8.80 20.37
N VAL A 293 -28.72 7.84 20.18
CA VAL A 293 -27.28 8.06 20.39
C VAL A 293 -26.86 9.12 19.37
N ARG A 294 -26.20 10.19 19.80
CA ARG A 294 -25.66 11.23 18.91
C ARG A 294 -24.19 10.97 18.63
N GLY A 295 -23.81 11.19 17.38
CA GLY A 295 -22.48 11.47 16.87
C GLY A 295 -21.41 10.42 17.08
N VAL A 296 -21.70 9.12 17.27
CA VAL A 296 -20.66 8.13 17.67
C VAL A 296 -19.45 8.16 16.74
N ASP A 297 -19.70 8.32 15.44
CA ASP A 297 -18.66 8.50 14.44
C ASP A 297 -17.90 9.80 14.60
N LEU A 298 -18.53 10.94 14.82
CA LEU A 298 -17.88 12.27 14.81
C LEU A 298 -17.30 12.67 16.18
N GLU A 299 -17.98 12.29 17.25
CA GLU A 299 -17.76 12.74 18.63
C GLU A 299 -17.16 11.64 19.52
N GLY A 300 -17.20 10.38 19.09
CA GLY A 300 -16.81 9.22 19.88
C GLY A 300 -17.99 8.61 20.64
N TYR A 301 -17.76 7.45 21.26
CA TYR A 301 -18.78 6.78 22.06
C TYR A 301 -18.53 7.04 23.55
N ARG A 302 -19.56 7.44 24.29
CA ARG A 302 -19.54 7.46 25.75
C ARG A 302 -20.70 6.61 26.26
N PRO A 303 -20.46 5.56 27.08
CA PRO A 303 -21.52 4.71 27.58
C PRO A 303 -22.47 5.47 28.50
N GLU A 304 -23.73 5.05 28.55
CA GLU A 304 -24.67 5.53 29.55
C GLU A 304 -24.22 5.14 30.96
N ARG A 305 -24.67 5.91 31.96
CA ARG A 305 -24.33 5.61 33.37
C ARG A 305 -24.81 4.21 33.73
N SER A 306 -23.90 3.43 34.32
CA SER A 306 -24.15 2.05 34.75
C SER A 306 -24.45 1.07 33.61
N LYS A 307 -24.12 1.41 32.35
CA LYS A 307 -24.23 0.47 31.24
C LYS A 307 -23.28 -0.71 31.48
N THR A 308 -23.79 -1.92 31.36
CA THR A 308 -23.01 -3.14 31.50
C THR A 308 -22.67 -3.74 30.14
N ASP A 309 -21.60 -4.53 30.09
CA ASP A 309 -21.30 -5.39 28.97
C ASP A 309 -22.20 -6.63 28.94
N VAL A 310 -21.95 -7.54 28.00
CA VAL A 310 -22.69 -8.80 27.83
C VAL A 310 -22.53 -9.76 29.02
N ASN A 311 -21.51 -9.57 29.85
CA ASN A 311 -21.22 -10.37 31.04
C ASN A 311 -21.76 -9.72 32.33
N GLY A 312 -22.36 -8.53 32.23
CA GLY A 312 -22.88 -7.79 33.37
C GLY A 312 -21.85 -6.89 34.07
N GLU A 313 -20.65 -6.73 33.52
CA GLU A 313 -19.61 -5.85 34.05
C GLU A 313 -19.86 -4.40 33.65
N ILE A 314 -19.68 -3.45 34.57
CA ILE A 314 -19.90 -2.02 34.29
C ILE A 314 -18.84 -1.52 33.31
N ILE A 315 -19.29 -0.90 32.22
CA ILE A 315 -18.42 -0.25 31.24
C ILE A 315 -17.91 1.06 31.84
N GLU A 316 -16.58 1.27 31.80
CA GLU A 316 -15.93 2.50 32.27
C GLU A 316 -16.53 3.75 31.60
N ASP A 317 -17.01 4.71 32.41
CA ASP A 317 -17.54 6.00 31.95
C ASP A 317 -16.39 6.91 31.46
N ARG A 318 -15.96 6.66 30.23
CA ARG A 318 -15.00 7.49 29.50
C ARG A 318 -15.43 7.71 28.06
N LEU A 319 -14.82 8.70 27.42
CA LEU A 319 -15.01 8.92 25.99
C LEU A 319 -14.11 7.97 25.19
N TYR A 320 -14.71 6.99 24.53
CA TYR A 320 -14.05 6.09 23.59
C TYR A 320 -13.99 6.76 22.21
N ASN A 321 -12.79 7.17 21.82
CA ASN A 321 -12.57 7.79 20.52
C ASN A 321 -12.44 6.73 19.39
N ARG A 322 -12.44 7.20 18.14
CA ARG A 322 -12.25 6.37 16.93
C ARG A 322 -11.05 5.42 16.98
N LYS A 323 -9.97 5.77 17.68
CA LYS A 323 -8.76 4.92 17.77
C LYS A 323 -8.97 3.71 18.67
N GLY A 324 -9.95 3.76 19.57
CA GLY A 324 -10.34 2.66 20.44
C GLY A 324 -11.42 1.76 19.86
N PHE A 325 -12.06 2.15 18.75
CA PHE A 325 -13.08 1.32 18.09
C PHE A 325 -12.45 0.06 17.49
N ASP A 326 -13.15 -1.05 17.69
CA ASP A 326 -12.71 -2.42 17.39
C ASP A 326 -11.36 -2.78 18.03
N ARG A 327 -11.00 -2.12 19.15
CA ARG A 327 -9.83 -2.43 19.98
C ARG A 327 -10.19 -2.50 21.46
N SER A 328 -10.62 -1.38 22.02
CA SER A 328 -11.06 -1.25 23.41
C SER A 328 -12.57 -1.25 23.54
N ILE A 329 -13.28 -0.98 22.45
CA ILE A 329 -14.73 -1.06 22.39
C ILE A 329 -15.16 -1.56 21.01
N VAL A 330 -16.12 -2.47 21.01
CA VAL A 330 -16.74 -3.02 19.81
C VAL A 330 -18.17 -2.51 19.74
N ILE A 331 -18.58 -1.99 18.59
CA ILE A 331 -19.94 -1.49 18.34
C ILE A 331 -20.41 -2.17 17.06
N ASP A 332 -21.20 -3.24 17.20
CA ASP A 332 -21.55 -4.11 16.08
C ASP A 332 -22.38 -3.40 15.01
N GLU A 333 -23.18 -2.41 15.41
CA GLU A 333 -23.94 -1.57 14.49
C GLU A 333 -23.02 -0.84 13.49
N ARG A 334 -21.81 -0.46 13.92
CA ARG A 334 -20.84 0.16 13.00
C ARG A 334 -20.37 -0.82 11.95
N THR A 335 -19.99 -2.04 12.36
CA THR A 335 -19.56 -3.11 11.44
C THR A 335 -20.65 -3.41 10.43
N ASP A 336 -21.90 -3.49 10.88
CA ASP A 336 -23.06 -3.77 10.04
C ASP A 336 -23.33 -2.65 9.02
N VAL A 337 -23.29 -1.38 9.42
CA VAL A 337 -23.46 -0.25 8.49
C VAL A 337 -22.29 -0.19 7.49
N VAL A 338 -21.05 -0.49 7.91
CA VAL A 338 -19.88 -0.55 7.01
C VAL A 338 -20.10 -1.63 5.97
N ALA A 339 -20.45 -2.84 6.41
CA ALA A 339 -20.72 -3.97 5.54
C ALA A 339 -21.84 -3.67 4.53
N LYS A 340 -22.95 -3.07 5.01
CA LYS A 340 -24.06 -2.63 4.16
C LYS A 340 -23.58 -1.66 3.08
N LYS A 341 -22.78 -0.66 3.43
CA LYS A 341 -22.26 0.32 2.45
C LYS A 341 -21.31 -0.29 1.43
N ILE A 342 -20.43 -1.21 1.86
CA ILE A 342 -19.55 -1.96 0.94
C ILE A 342 -20.41 -2.76 -0.04
N MET A 343 -21.40 -3.50 0.45
CA MET A 343 -22.26 -4.33 -0.40
C MET A 343 -23.16 -3.50 -1.31
N GLU A 344 -23.74 -2.39 -0.83
CA GLU A 344 -24.47 -1.44 -1.66
C GLU A 344 -23.59 -0.91 -2.81
N TYR A 345 -22.33 -0.58 -2.54
CA TYR A 345 -21.40 -0.13 -3.56
C TYR A 345 -21.11 -1.22 -4.60
N LEU A 346 -20.75 -2.44 -4.16
CA LEU A 346 -20.43 -3.55 -5.05
C LEU A 346 -21.64 -4.00 -5.87
N ASN A 347 -22.82 -4.10 -5.26
CA ASN A 347 -24.04 -4.51 -5.93
C ASN A 347 -24.48 -3.52 -7.01
N ASN A 348 -24.23 -2.22 -6.81
CA ASN A 348 -24.56 -1.17 -7.78
C ASN A 348 -23.48 -0.96 -8.85
N SER A 349 -22.29 -1.55 -8.68
CA SER A 349 -21.16 -1.39 -9.61
C SER A 349 -20.77 -2.74 -10.21
N GLU A 350 -19.90 -3.49 -9.55
CA GLU A 350 -19.39 -4.78 -9.99
C GLU A 350 -19.40 -5.80 -8.84
N PRO A 351 -20.44 -6.65 -8.72
CA PRO A 351 -20.56 -7.61 -7.63
C PRO A 351 -19.43 -8.65 -7.60
N MET A 352 -18.80 -8.93 -8.74
CA MET A 352 -17.71 -9.90 -8.87
C MET A 352 -16.31 -9.26 -8.77
N ALA A 353 -16.21 -7.96 -8.49
CA ALA A 353 -14.92 -7.28 -8.35
C ALA A 353 -14.19 -7.77 -7.10
N LYS A 354 -12.97 -8.29 -7.30
CA LYS A 354 -12.10 -8.77 -6.21
C LYS A 354 -11.87 -7.64 -5.20
N THR A 355 -12.30 -7.86 -3.96
CA THR A 355 -12.33 -6.84 -2.91
C THR A 355 -11.63 -7.35 -1.65
N ILE A 356 -10.77 -6.53 -1.06
CA ILE A 356 -10.12 -6.82 0.23
C ILE A 356 -10.63 -5.83 1.28
N VAL A 357 -11.12 -6.34 2.41
CA VAL A 357 -11.60 -5.55 3.54
C VAL A 357 -10.62 -5.68 4.72
N PHE A 358 -9.88 -4.62 4.99
CA PHE A 358 -8.93 -4.57 6.10
C PHE A 358 -9.63 -4.24 7.42
N CYS A 359 -9.53 -5.17 8.37
CA CYS A 359 -10.10 -5.12 9.70
C CYS A 359 -9.00 -4.91 10.74
N VAL A 360 -9.40 -4.55 11.97
CA VAL A 360 -8.44 -4.20 13.04
C VAL A 360 -7.68 -5.44 13.54
N ASP A 361 -8.39 -6.54 13.75
CA ASP A 361 -7.86 -7.81 14.24
C ASP A 361 -8.62 -8.99 13.61
N ILE A 362 -8.30 -10.20 14.07
CA ILE A 362 -8.84 -11.45 13.55
C ILE A 362 -10.34 -11.58 13.86
N GLU A 363 -10.77 -11.17 15.06
CA GLU A 363 -12.19 -11.21 15.45
C GLU A 363 -13.04 -10.24 14.64
N HIS A 364 -12.55 -9.01 14.44
CA HIS A 364 -13.20 -8.04 13.57
C HIS A 364 -13.27 -8.56 12.12
N ALA A 365 -12.23 -9.23 11.60
CA ALA A 365 -12.29 -9.83 10.26
C ALA A 365 -13.41 -10.87 10.13
N GLU A 366 -13.68 -11.65 11.17
CA GLU A 366 -14.80 -12.60 11.18
C GLU A 366 -16.15 -11.89 11.33
N ARG A 367 -16.29 -10.93 12.26
CA ARG A 367 -17.53 -10.15 12.41
C ARG A 367 -17.89 -9.41 11.11
N MET A 368 -16.91 -8.81 10.45
CA MET A 368 -17.08 -8.15 9.15
C MET A 368 -17.52 -9.14 8.07
N ARG A 369 -16.94 -10.35 8.04
CA ARG A 369 -17.35 -11.39 7.08
C ARG A 369 -18.81 -11.76 7.26
N GLN A 370 -19.23 -11.99 8.52
CA GLN A 370 -20.62 -12.30 8.85
C GLN A 370 -21.57 -11.16 8.48
N ALA A 371 -21.19 -9.92 8.75
CA ALA A 371 -21.98 -8.74 8.39
C ALA A 371 -22.13 -8.61 6.86
N LEU A 372 -21.04 -8.80 6.09
CA LEU A 372 -21.10 -8.76 4.63
C LEU A 372 -22.00 -9.84 4.04
N LEU A 373 -21.99 -11.05 4.62
CA LEU A 373 -22.84 -12.16 4.17
C LEU A 373 -24.34 -11.84 4.29
N ARG A 374 -24.76 -11.07 5.30
CA ARG A 374 -26.17 -10.66 5.46
C ARG A 374 -26.69 -9.81 4.30
N TYR A 375 -25.80 -9.05 3.67
CA TYR A 375 -26.12 -8.12 2.59
C TYR A 375 -25.68 -8.63 1.21
N ALA A 376 -25.12 -9.84 1.15
CA ALA A 376 -24.72 -10.47 -0.10
C ALA A 376 -25.95 -10.95 -0.88
N VAL A 377 -25.88 -10.81 -2.20
CA VAL A 377 -26.95 -11.21 -3.12
C VAL A 377 -27.10 -12.75 -3.09
N PRO A 378 -28.29 -13.28 -2.72
CA PRO A 378 -28.50 -14.73 -2.58
C PRO A 378 -28.17 -15.55 -3.84
N GLU A 379 -28.37 -14.97 -5.02
CA GLU A 379 -28.06 -15.61 -6.31
C GLU A 379 -26.56 -15.79 -6.54
N ILE A 380 -25.71 -15.03 -5.85
CA ILE A 380 -24.25 -15.14 -5.92
C ILE A 380 -23.74 -16.09 -4.84
N THR A 381 -24.21 -15.91 -3.60
CA THR A 381 -23.82 -16.79 -2.48
C THR A 381 -24.33 -18.21 -2.67
N GLY A 382 -25.48 -18.40 -3.31
CA GLY A 382 -25.99 -19.73 -3.69
C GLY A 382 -25.15 -20.45 -4.75
N LYS A 383 -24.22 -19.76 -5.45
CA LYS A 383 -23.30 -20.39 -6.40
C LYS A 383 -22.01 -20.87 -5.74
N SER A 384 -21.63 -20.29 -4.60
CA SER A 384 -20.40 -20.64 -3.91
C SER A 384 -20.38 -20.14 -2.47
N ASP A 385 -20.09 -21.05 -1.55
CA ASP A 385 -19.88 -20.76 -0.13
C ASP A 385 -18.58 -19.95 0.11
N THR A 386 -17.72 -19.81 -0.89
CA THR A 386 -16.46 -19.06 -0.81
C THR A 386 -16.55 -17.67 -1.42
N TYR A 387 -17.75 -17.14 -1.70
CA TYR A 387 -17.90 -15.78 -2.21
C TYR A 387 -17.23 -14.74 -1.29
N ILE A 388 -17.43 -14.87 0.03
CA ILE A 388 -16.83 -14.01 1.06
C ILE A 388 -16.07 -14.89 2.06
N VAL A 389 -14.76 -14.74 2.12
CA VAL A 389 -13.87 -15.54 2.98
C VAL A 389 -13.09 -14.67 3.94
N ARG A 390 -12.68 -15.26 5.07
CA ARG A 390 -11.70 -14.67 5.98
C ARG A 390 -10.32 -15.22 5.62
N ILE A 391 -9.34 -14.32 5.48
CA ILE A 391 -7.95 -14.68 5.20
C ILE A 391 -7.05 -14.08 6.28
N THR A 392 -6.79 -14.85 7.33
CA THR A 392 -5.95 -14.47 8.49
C THR A 392 -4.93 -15.57 8.81
N GLY A 393 -3.90 -15.24 9.59
CA GLY A 393 -2.73 -16.12 9.77
C GLY A 393 -2.94 -17.32 10.71
N ASP A 394 -4.00 -17.28 11.49
CA ASP A 394 -4.48 -18.34 12.40
C ASP A 394 -5.25 -19.45 11.68
N ASP A 395 -5.73 -19.19 10.45
CA ASP A 395 -6.55 -20.13 9.70
C ASP A 395 -5.68 -20.95 8.72
N PRO A 396 -5.54 -22.28 8.92
CA PRO A 396 -4.75 -23.13 8.04
C PRO A 396 -5.33 -23.24 6.62
N VAL A 397 -6.64 -23.04 6.45
CA VAL A 397 -7.32 -23.09 5.14
C VAL A 397 -7.13 -21.78 4.36
N ALA A 398 -6.90 -20.66 5.05
CA ALA A 398 -6.76 -19.33 4.44
C ALA A 398 -5.68 -19.25 3.34
N LYS A 399 -4.67 -20.13 3.39
CA LYS A 399 -3.64 -20.19 2.33
C LYS A 399 -4.22 -20.62 0.98
N GLY A 400 -5.13 -21.58 0.96
CA GLY A 400 -5.80 -22.01 -0.27
C GLY A 400 -6.65 -20.88 -0.85
N TYR A 401 -7.45 -20.24 0.00
CA TYR A 401 -8.26 -19.08 -0.41
C TYR A 401 -7.43 -17.92 -0.95
N LEU A 402 -6.23 -17.70 -0.41
CA LEU A 402 -5.32 -16.68 -0.91
C LEU A 402 -4.80 -17.01 -2.31
N GLU A 403 -4.42 -18.26 -2.56
CA GLU A 403 -3.95 -18.71 -3.88
C GLU A 403 -5.06 -18.55 -4.93
N ASP A 404 -6.29 -18.92 -4.58
CA ASP A 404 -7.47 -18.74 -5.44
C ASP A 404 -7.85 -17.25 -5.61
N PHE A 405 -7.77 -16.44 -4.55
CA PHE A 405 -8.09 -15.01 -4.62
C PHE A 405 -7.19 -14.27 -5.62
N ILE A 406 -5.89 -14.58 -5.61
CA ILE A 406 -4.88 -13.96 -6.48
C ILE A 406 -5.01 -14.41 -7.94
N ASN A 407 -5.56 -15.61 -8.17
CA ASN A 407 -5.70 -16.15 -9.51
C ASN A 407 -6.78 -15.38 -10.32
N PRO A 408 -6.42 -14.70 -11.43
CA PRO A 408 -7.38 -13.95 -12.25
C PRO A 408 -8.46 -14.83 -12.88
N GLU A 409 -8.18 -16.12 -13.09
CA GLU A 409 -9.10 -17.08 -13.68
C GLU A 409 -10.05 -17.71 -12.64
N ALA A 410 -9.78 -17.53 -11.35
CA ALA A 410 -10.59 -18.11 -10.29
C ALA A 410 -11.80 -17.19 -9.96
N PRO A 411 -13.04 -17.67 -10.17
CA PRO A 411 -14.23 -16.85 -9.95
C PRO A 411 -14.48 -16.52 -8.47
N PHE A 412 -13.96 -17.34 -7.55
CA PHE A 412 -14.07 -17.17 -6.11
C PHE A 412 -12.72 -17.50 -5.44
N PRO A 413 -12.45 -16.96 -4.24
CA PRO A 413 -13.24 -15.98 -3.50
C PRO A 413 -13.26 -14.58 -4.13
N VAL A 414 -14.32 -13.81 -3.92
CA VAL A 414 -14.46 -12.43 -4.46
C VAL A 414 -14.14 -11.39 -3.39
N ILE A 415 -14.63 -11.58 -2.17
CA ILE A 415 -14.39 -10.66 -1.06
C ILE A 415 -13.57 -11.36 0.01
N ALA A 416 -12.45 -10.76 0.40
CA ALA A 416 -11.57 -11.26 1.45
C ALA A 416 -11.54 -10.28 2.64
N THR A 417 -12.00 -10.71 3.82
CA THR A 417 -11.78 -9.97 5.06
C THR A 417 -10.44 -10.40 5.69
N THR A 418 -9.65 -9.45 6.16
CA THR A 418 -8.31 -9.73 6.68
C THR A 418 -7.91 -8.68 7.71
N SER A 419 -7.01 -9.02 8.62
CA SER A 419 -6.40 -8.03 9.54
C SER A 419 -5.06 -7.53 9.00
N LYS A 420 -3.99 -8.33 9.17
CA LYS A 420 -2.60 -7.96 8.87
C LYS A 420 -1.95 -8.84 7.79
N LEU A 421 -2.51 -10.02 7.51
CA LEU A 421 -1.90 -11.03 6.64
C LEU A 421 -1.74 -10.51 5.20
N MET A 422 -2.77 -9.86 4.64
CA MET A 422 -2.81 -9.43 3.24
C MET A 422 -2.19 -8.06 2.95
N SER A 423 -1.85 -7.28 3.99
CA SER A 423 -1.34 -5.90 3.88
C SER A 423 0.02 -5.74 3.15
N THR A 424 0.63 -6.85 2.74
CA THR A 424 1.90 -6.92 1.99
C THR A 424 1.85 -7.95 0.85
N GLY A 425 0.75 -8.71 0.71
CA GLY A 425 0.57 -9.66 -0.41
C GLY A 425 -0.02 -8.99 -1.65
N THR A 426 -0.52 -7.76 -1.49
CA THR A 426 -0.91 -6.82 -2.54
C THR A 426 -0.24 -5.48 -2.23
N ASP A 427 0.19 -4.81 -3.29
CA ASP A 427 1.21 -3.76 -3.33
C ASP A 427 0.90 -2.49 -2.47
N ALA A 428 1.83 -2.17 -1.55
CA ALA A 428 1.98 -1.02 -0.62
C ALA A 428 0.90 -0.75 0.44
N PRO A 429 1.30 -0.39 1.68
CA PRO A 429 0.38 0.17 2.63
C PRO A 429 0.15 1.65 2.29
N ALA A 430 -1.09 2.12 2.28
CA ALA A 430 -1.34 3.56 2.26
C ALA A 430 -0.72 4.20 3.52
N LEU A 431 0.00 5.32 3.35
CA LEU A 431 0.52 6.08 4.48
C LEU A 431 -0.63 6.49 5.41
N THR A 432 -0.44 6.31 6.71
CA THR A 432 -1.38 6.80 7.71
C THR A 432 -1.46 8.32 7.65
N ARG A 433 -2.56 8.92 8.15
CA ARG A 433 -2.71 10.39 8.19
C ARG A 433 -1.55 11.06 8.95
N LYS A 434 -1.10 10.42 10.04
CA LYS A 434 0.03 10.91 10.84
C LYS A 434 1.34 10.89 10.04
N GLU A 435 1.62 9.81 9.33
CA GLU A 435 2.82 9.70 8.48
C GLU A 435 2.80 10.74 7.33
N ARG A 436 1.63 10.99 6.72
CA ARG A 436 1.49 12.07 5.71
C ARG A 436 1.81 13.45 6.28
N VAL A 437 1.30 13.76 7.47
CA VAL A 437 1.57 15.04 8.15
C VAL A 437 3.04 15.20 8.51
N GLU A 438 3.66 14.15 9.03
CA GLU A 438 5.10 14.15 9.33
C GLU A 438 5.93 14.39 8.06
N ASN A 439 5.55 13.80 6.92
CA ASN A 439 6.21 14.04 5.64
C ASN A 439 6.08 15.50 5.17
N VAL A 440 4.89 16.10 5.27
CA VAL A 440 4.69 17.53 4.91
C VAL A 440 5.56 18.44 5.80
N ARG A 441 5.68 18.12 7.09
CA ARG A 441 6.51 18.88 8.04
C ARG A 441 8.00 18.87 7.69
N LYS A 442 8.47 17.83 7.01
CA LYS A 442 9.88 17.63 6.63
C LYS A 442 10.25 18.26 5.30
N ARG A 443 9.26 18.56 4.45
CA ARG A 443 9.47 19.18 3.15
C ARG A 443 9.67 20.69 3.28
N ASN A 444 10.24 21.29 2.23
CA ASN A 444 10.48 22.74 2.16
C ASN A 444 9.21 23.58 1.90
N TYR A 445 8.02 23.03 2.14
CA TYR A 445 6.74 23.70 1.94
C TYR A 445 6.59 24.98 2.79
N TRP A 446 7.22 25.01 3.96
CA TRP A 446 7.04 26.05 4.98
C TRP A 446 7.75 27.37 4.68
N ALA A 447 8.81 27.35 3.85
CA ALA A 447 9.72 28.47 3.65
C ALA A 447 9.00 29.77 3.19
N LYS A 448 7.92 29.63 2.43
CA LYS A 448 7.12 30.75 1.87
C LYS A 448 6.10 31.37 2.82
N TYR A 449 5.86 30.76 3.99
CA TYR A 449 4.86 31.24 4.96
C TYR A 449 5.53 31.84 6.20
N GLY A 450 5.01 32.98 6.67
CA GLY A 450 5.41 33.59 7.94
C GLY A 450 4.90 32.81 9.16
N GLU A 451 5.38 33.16 10.36
CA GLU A 451 5.12 32.42 11.61
C GLU A 451 3.63 32.19 11.91
N ASN A 452 2.81 33.24 11.76
CA ASN A 452 1.36 33.15 12.00
C ASN A 452 0.65 32.23 10.99
N ALA A 453 1.04 32.27 9.71
CA ALA A 453 0.49 31.37 8.69
C ALA A 453 0.90 29.92 8.94
N ARG A 454 2.16 29.68 9.34
CA ARG A 454 2.64 28.34 9.70
C ARG A 454 1.91 27.76 10.91
N ARG A 455 1.57 28.57 11.91
CA ARG A 455 0.77 28.14 13.07
C ARG A 455 -0.59 27.61 12.65
N VAL A 456 -1.30 28.35 11.80
CA VAL A 456 -2.61 27.94 11.27
C VAL A 456 -2.49 26.65 10.45
N LEU A 457 -1.52 26.57 9.53
CA LEU A 457 -1.30 25.38 8.70
C LEU A 457 -0.91 24.15 9.54
N ASN A 458 -0.09 24.31 10.58
CA ASN A 458 0.25 23.20 11.48
C ASN A 458 -0.94 22.72 12.30
N ALA A 459 -1.76 23.63 12.82
CA ALA A 459 -2.97 23.27 13.54
C ALA A 459 -3.98 22.51 12.64
N LEU A 460 -4.08 22.88 11.36
CA LEU A 460 -4.86 22.15 10.36
C LEU A 460 -4.29 20.74 10.11
N LEU A 461 -2.97 20.61 10.00
CA LEU A 461 -2.33 19.30 9.85
C LEU A 461 -2.52 18.41 11.09
N ASP A 462 -2.38 18.96 12.30
CA ASP A 462 -2.62 18.20 13.53
C ASP A 462 -4.06 17.72 13.61
N LYS A 463 -5.02 18.59 13.25
CA LYS A 463 -6.43 18.20 13.18
C LYS A 463 -6.69 17.12 12.14
N TYR A 464 -6.07 17.23 10.97
CA TYR A 464 -6.11 16.20 9.94
C TYR A 464 -5.51 14.87 10.42
N ALA A 465 -4.37 14.89 11.11
CA ALA A 465 -3.72 13.69 11.65
C ALA A 465 -4.58 13.01 12.73
N GLU A 466 -5.23 13.79 13.59
CA GLU A 466 -5.96 13.29 14.75
C GLU A 466 -7.38 12.85 14.43
N THR A 467 -8.14 13.70 13.77
CA THR A 467 -9.59 13.52 13.57
C THR A 467 -9.96 13.16 12.14
N GLY A 468 -9.09 13.53 11.19
CA GLY A 468 -9.43 13.49 9.76
C GLY A 468 -10.37 14.63 9.40
N ILE A 469 -10.07 15.29 8.30
CA ILE A 469 -10.94 16.32 7.74
C ILE A 469 -11.32 15.83 6.33
N GLU A 470 -12.61 15.90 6.00
CA GLU A 470 -13.11 15.48 4.69
C GLU A 470 -12.62 16.44 3.60
N ASN A 471 -12.62 17.75 3.86
CA ASN A 471 -12.04 18.81 3.03
C ASN A 471 -11.32 19.86 3.90
N ILE A 472 -9.99 19.94 3.82
CA ILE A 472 -9.21 20.97 4.56
C ILE A 472 -9.48 22.37 3.99
N GLU A 473 -9.97 22.46 2.76
CA GLU A 473 -10.30 23.69 2.05
C GLU A 473 -11.56 24.41 2.58
N GLU A 474 -12.38 23.75 3.41
CA GLU A 474 -13.64 24.31 3.88
C GLU A 474 -13.44 25.35 5.00
N MET A 475 -14.06 26.52 4.83
CA MET A 475 -14.02 27.63 5.82
C MET A 475 -14.53 27.23 7.21
N GLN A 476 -15.41 26.24 7.30
CA GLN A 476 -15.96 25.74 8.57
C GLN A 476 -14.89 25.09 9.45
N VAL A 477 -13.80 24.58 8.86
CA VAL A 477 -12.69 23.95 9.57
C VAL A 477 -12.02 24.94 10.54
N LEU A 478 -11.99 26.23 10.20
CA LEU A 478 -11.41 27.28 11.03
C LEU A 478 -12.20 27.57 12.32
N THR A 479 -13.44 27.08 12.42
CA THR A 479 -14.29 27.27 13.61
C THR A 479 -14.11 26.18 14.68
N ILE A 480 -13.26 25.18 14.39
CA ILE A 480 -13.07 24.00 15.23
C ILE A 480 -11.85 24.20 16.15
N GLU A 481 -11.91 23.69 17.39
CA GLU A 481 -10.75 23.65 18.30
C GLU A 481 -9.60 22.79 17.73
N PRO A 482 -8.33 23.23 17.83
CA PRO A 482 -7.83 24.44 18.50
C PRO A 482 -7.72 25.69 17.61
N LEU A 483 -8.16 25.63 16.35
CA LEU A 483 -8.04 26.75 15.38
C LEU A 483 -8.83 27.98 15.81
N LYS A 484 -9.94 27.78 16.53
CA LYS A 484 -10.74 28.84 17.15
C LYS A 484 -9.92 29.74 18.08
N ASN A 485 -8.86 29.23 18.70
CA ASN A 485 -7.98 29.99 19.60
C ASN A 485 -6.92 30.82 18.86
N LEU A 486 -6.80 30.66 17.53
CA LEU A 486 -5.86 31.41 16.69
C LEU A 486 -6.46 32.71 16.13
N GLY A 487 -7.77 32.92 16.28
CA GLY A 487 -8.49 34.11 15.85
C GLY A 487 -9.81 33.79 15.16
N THR A 488 -10.55 34.83 14.80
CA THR A 488 -11.77 34.70 13.99
C THR A 488 -11.44 34.23 12.57
N PRO A 489 -12.37 33.57 11.85
CA PRO A 489 -12.12 33.17 10.45
C PRO A 489 -11.68 34.31 9.54
N ALA A 490 -12.17 35.53 9.76
CA ALA A 490 -11.77 36.72 9.01
C ALA A 490 -10.31 37.14 9.29
N GLU A 491 -9.87 37.08 10.55
CA GLU A 491 -8.49 37.37 10.95
C GLU A 491 -7.54 36.30 10.39
N ILE A 492 -7.92 35.03 10.44
CA ILE A 492 -7.13 33.92 9.89
C ILE A 492 -6.94 34.10 8.38
N VAL A 493 -7.99 34.42 7.63
CA VAL A 493 -7.89 34.69 6.19
C VAL A 493 -6.98 35.89 5.90
N LYS A 494 -7.00 36.92 6.75
CA LYS A 494 -6.15 38.11 6.59
C LYS A 494 -4.66 37.77 6.74
N ILE A 495 -4.29 36.78 7.56
CA ILE A 495 -2.90 36.31 7.71
C ILE A 495 -2.31 35.84 6.37
N PHE A 496 -3.13 35.25 5.49
CA PHE A 496 -2.70 34.78 4.17
C PHE A 496 -2.78 35.87 3.09
N GLY A 497 -3.21 37.08 3.43
CA GLY A 497 -3.37 38.18 2.49
C GLY A 497 -4.67 38.15 1.69
N GLY A 498 -5.71 37.49 2.20
CA GLY A 498 -7.06 37.47 1.62
C GLY A 498 -7.57 36.07 1.30
N LYS A 499 -8.86 35.98 0.94
CA LYS A 499 -9.58 34.70 0.76
C LYS A 499 -8.97 33.83 -0.33
N GLU A 500 -8.60 34.41 -1.47
CA GLU A 500 -8.01 33.65 -2.58
C GLU A 500 -6.66 33.03 -2.21
N LYS A 501 -5.78 33.81 -1.58
CA LYS A 501 -4.46 33.32 -1.14
C LYS A 501 -4.57 32.27 -0.04
N HIS A 502 -5.56 32.40 0.85
CA HIS A 502 -5.87 31.40 1.85
C HIS A 502 -6.30 30.06 1.21
N LEU A 503 -7.29 30.09 0.30
CA LEU A 503 -7.76 28.89 -0.39
C LEU A 503 -6.65 28.24 -1.23
N ALA A 504 -5.82 29.04 -1.91
CA ALA A 504 -4.65 28.54 -2.63
C ALA A 504 -3.66 27.83 -1.70
N ALA A 505 -3.39 28.39 -0.52
CA ALA A 505 -2.53 27.77 0.48
C ALA A 505 -3.10 26.46 1.03
N LEU A 506 -4.41 26.37 1.23
CA LEU A 506 -5.07 25.13 1.68
C LEU A 506 -5.04 24.04 0.62
N LYS A 507 -5.34 24.39 -0.64
CA LYS A 507 -5.26 23.47 -1.77
C LYS A 507 -3.85 22.93 -1.99
N GLU A 508 -2.86 23.79 -1.81
CA GLU A 508 -1.46 23.38 -1.91
C GLU A 508 -1.03 22.51 -0.73
N LEU A 509 -1.47 22.82 0.49
CA LEU A 509 -1.28 21.97 1.67
C LEU A 509 -1.91 20.58 1.45
N GLU A 510 -3.11 20.53 0.88
CA GLU A 510 -3.80 19.28 0.55
C GLU A 510 -3.00 18.45 -0.47
N ASN A 511 -2.50 19.10 -1.53
CA ASN A 511 -1.62 18.46 -2.49
C ASN A 511 -0.36 17.90 -1.83
N GLU A 512 0.25 18.63 -0.89
CA GLU A 512 1.42 18.15 -0.14
C GLU A 512 1.11 16.95 0.75
N ILE A 513 -0.06 16.92 1.39
CA ILE A 513 -0.52 15.79 2.22
C ILE A 513 -0.64 14.51 1.37
N TYR A 514 -1.13 14.62 0.14
CA TYR A 514 -1.34 13.46 -0.76
C TYR A 514 -0.24 13.24 -1.79
N ALA A 515 0.75 14.13 -1.87
CA ALA A 515 1.94 13.94 -2.68
C ALA A 515 2.74 12.78 -2.08
N ALA A 516 2.65 11.63 -2.76
CA ALA A 516 3.26 10.35 -2.41
C ALA A 516 4.75 10.45 -2.09
#